data_AF-A0A821PPP3-F1
#
_entry.id   AF-A0A821PPP3-F1
#
_cell.length_a   1.000
_cell.length_b   1.000
_cell.length_c   1.000
_cell.angle_alpha   90.00
_cell.angle_beta   90.00
_cell.angle_gamma   90.00
#
_symmetry.space_group_name_H-M   'P 1'
#
loop_
_entity.id
_entity.type
_entity.pdbx_description
1 polymer ?
#
loop_
_entity_poly.entity_id
_entity_poly.type
_entity_poly.pdbx_seq_one_letter_code
_entity_poly.pdbx_strand_id
1 'polypeptide(L)'
;MERKAIGIDLGMVYSSVAVFQHGKVEVIPNEQSTRRTPSYVAFTNNERLIGDAAKNQAALNPTNTIFDAQRLLGRKFDDPSVQVDMRSWPFKVINDNGKPKFQVEYKRKIKCFTLEEIISMILAKMKDIAEAYVGEQISEAVITVPAYFNYSQCQAIKDACVFVGLNGLYIISGSTAAGLAIEEGVFEVKSTAGDIYLSGEDFDKRMVAHFVQEFIKLNDSLFYSTLETVERALRDARMDKTSIHEILFIGGSTRIPQIQKLLQDFFNGKELMKVISSDEAAVYGAAVQAAIQAGDKSEEIKDLLLLDVTPISLYKKEEKIQCDRIEAKNLLESYCFNMMEKINDTKSDDKININVKKTIDAIENILYATKEEFECKLRELETICSLAMMKIYHTEDRTEKISKALSDDITGE
;
A
#
# COMPACT_ATOMS: atom_id res chain seq x y z
N MET A 1 -45.98 -24.92 12.97
CA MET A 1 -44.80 -24.24 13.52
C MET A 1 -44.93 -22.77 13.20
N GLU A 2 -44.80 -21.89 14.19
CA GLU A 2 -44.61 -20.46 13.93
C GLU A 2 -43.36 -20.28 13.07
N ARG A 3 -43.47 -19.55 11.96
CA ARG A 3 -42.31 -19.22 11.14
C ARG A 3 -41.52 -18.14 11.85
N LYS A 4 -40.25 -18.40 12.18
CA LYS A 4 -39.37 -17.37 12.73
C LYS A 4 -38.97 -16.39 11.64
N ALA A 5 -39.07 -15.11 11.97
CA ALA A 5 -38.67 -14.01 11.10
C ALA A 5 -37.48 -13.26 11.70
N ILE A 6 -36.66 -12.69 10.82
CA ILE A 6 -35.51 -11.85 11.20
C ILE A 6 -35.63 -10.45 10.61
N GLY A 7 -35.04 -9.48 11.31
CA GLY A 7 -34.79 -8.15 10.78
C GLY A 7 -33.37 -8.05 10.28
N ILE A 8 -33.17 -7.64 9.03
CA ILE A 8 -31.84 -7.41 8.45
C ILE A 8 -31.71 -5.93 8.12
N ASP A 9 -30.69 -5.31 8.68
CA ASP A 9 -30.22 -4.01 8.24
C ASP A 9 -29.17 -4.16 7.16
N LEU A 10 -29.56 -3.91 5.91
CA LEU A 10 -28.71 -4.00 4.73
C LEU A 10 -28.04 -2.65 4.48
N GLY A 11 -27.04 -2.32 5.29
CA GLY A 11 -26.28 -1.08 5.13
C GLY A 11 -25.22 -1.17 4.02
N MET A 12 -24.82 0.00 3.50
CA MET A 12 -23.80 0.11 2.45
C MET A 12 -22.45 -0.49 2.88
N VAL A 13 -21.97 -0.12 4.06
CA VAL A 13 -20.64 -0.54 4.57
C VAL A 13 -20.75 -1.74 5.52
N TYR A 14 -21.78 -1.77 6.34
CA TYR A 14 -22.03 -2.85 7.30
C TYR A 14 -23.49 -3.26 7.25
N SER A 15 -23.72 -4.54 7.43
CA SER A 15 -25.04 -5.12 7.63
C SER A 15 -25.16 -5.71 9.03
N SER A 16 -26.38 -5.72 9.57
CA SER A 16 -26.67 -6.29 10.90
C SER A 16 -27.90 -7.17 10.80
N VAL A 17 -28.02 -8.14 11.69
CA VAL A 17 -29.20 -9.01 11.76
C VAL A 17 -29.68 -9.13 13.20
N ALA A 18 -31.00 -9.11 13.38
CA ALA A 18 -31.64 -9.17 14.67
C ALA A 18 -32.85 -10.13 14.63
N VAL A 19 -33.19 -10.66 15.79
CA VAL A 19 -34.36 -11.51 15.97
C VAL A 19 -35.16 -11.03 17.18
N PHE A 20 -36.48 -11.18 17.11
CA PHE A 20 -37.35 -10.92 18.25
C PHE A 20 -37.69 -12.24 18.94
N GLN A 21 -37.18 -12.45 20.15
CA GLN A 21 -37.41 -13.66 20.94
C GLN A 21 -37.47 -13.31 22.42
N HIS A 22 -38.20 -14.11 23.20
CA HIS A 22 -38.34 -13.90 24.66
C HIS A 22 -38.82 -12.49 25.03
N GLY A 23 -39.67 -11.88 24.19
CA GLY A 23 -40.23 -10.55 24.43
C GLY A 23 -39.26 -9.38 24.23
N LYS A 24 -38.09 -9.60 23.61
CA LYS A 24 -37.11 -8.54 23.34
C LYS A 24 -36.44 -8.72 21.97
N VAL A 25 -35.85 -7.63 21.49
CA VAL A 25 -34.97 -7.64 20.30
C VAL A 25 -33.57 -8.07 20.71
N GLU A 26 -33.01 -9.03 19.98
CA GLU A 26 -31.62 -9.47 20.13
C GLU A 26 -30.88 -9.22 18.81
N VAL A 27 -29.90 -8.31 18.84
CA VAL A 27 -28.97 -8.10 17.72
C VAL A 27 -27.89 -9.17 17.78
N ILE A 28 -27.81 -9.97 16.72
CA ILE A 28 -27.04 -11.20 16.69
C ILE A 28 -25.57 -10.87 16.38
N PRO A 29 -24.62 -11.29 17.23
CA PRO A 29 -23.20 -11.15 16.92
C PRO A 29 -22.80 -12.12 15.81
N ASN A 30 -21.87 -11.70 14.95
CA ASN A 30 -21.25 -12.54 13.94
C ASN A 30 -20.15 -13.43 14.54
N GLU A 31 -19.45 -14.20 13.70
CA GLU A 31 -18.38 -15.11 14.12
C GLU A 31 -17.18 -14.42 14.82
N GLN A 32 -17.03 -13.10 14.65
CA GLN A 32 -16.02 -12.28 15.33
C GLN A 32 -16.57 -11.64 16.63
N SER A 33 -17.74 -12.07 17.09
CA SER A 33 -18.44 -11.52 18.26
C SER A 33 -18.83 -10.04 18.13
N THR A 34 -18.89 -9.51 16.90
CA THR A 34 -19.33 -8.13 16.64
C THR A 34 -20.77 -8.13 16.11
N ARG A 35 -21.52 -7.07 16.41
CA ARG A 35 -22.94 -6.94 15.99
C ARG A 35 -23.12 -6.34 14.60
N ARG A 36 -22.03 -6.11 13.86
CA ARG A 36 -22.03 -5.50 12.52
C ARG A 36 -21.09 -6.29 11.64
N THR A 37 -21.59 -6.81 10.54
CA THR A 37 -20.81 -7.56 9.56
C THR A 37 -20.51 -6.67 8.37
N PRO A 38 -19.25 -6.56 7.90
CA PRO A 38 -18.93 -5.79 6.70
C PRO A 38 -19.74 -6.25 5.47
N SER A 39 -20.23 -5.32 4.67
CA SER A 39 -20.91 -5.59 3.39
C SER A 39 -19.89 -5.86 2.26
N TYR A 40 -18.99 -6.82 2.49
CA TYR A 40 -17.88 -7.18 1.60
C TYR A 40 -18.07 -8.59 1.05
N VAL A 41 -17.74 -8.79 -0.23
CA VAL A 41 -17.73 -10.10 -0.89
C VAL A 41 -16.42 -10.26 -1.66
N ALA A 42 -15.63 -11.28 -1.31
CA ALA A 42 -14.38 -11.58 -2.00
C ALA A 42 -14.42 -12.94 -2.69
N PHE A 43 -13.74 -13.02 -3.83
CA PHE A 43 -13.64 -14.22 -4.65
C PHE A 43 -12.19 -14.69 -4.67
N THR A 44 -11.97 -15.95 -4.31
CA THR A 44 -10.66 -16.60 -4.36
C THR A 44 -10.68 -17.75 -5.36
N ASN A 45 -9.56 -18.45 -5.52
CA ASN A 45 -9.52 -19.65 -6.37
C ASN A 45 -10.37 -20.81 -5.83
N ASN A 46 -10.66 -20.83 -4.53
CA ASN A 46 -11.30 -21.97 -3.88
C ASN A 46 -12.72 -21.65 -3.42
N GLU A 47 -12.90 -20.48 -2.82
CA GLU A 47 -14.11 -20.12 -2.10
C GLU A 47 -14.50 -18.65 -2.26
N ARG A 48 -15.73 -18.34 -1.83
CA ARG A 48 -16.23 -16.98 -1.67
C ARG A 48 -16.17 -16.64 -0.19
N LEU A 49 -15.59 -15.50 0.12
CA LEU A 49 -15.57 -14.95 1.47
C LEU A 49 -16.59 -13.83 1.54
N ILE A 50 -17.30 -13.70 2.65
CA ILE A 50 -18.31 -12.67 2.87
C ILE A 50 -18.11 -12.12 4.29
N GLY A 51 -18.30 -10.81 4.49
CA GLY A 51 -18.16 -10.21 5.81
C GLY A 51 -16.72 -9.93 6.19
N ASP A 52 -16.38 -10.18 7.45
CA ASP A 52 -15.05 -9.92 8.01
C ASP A 52 -13.94 -10.67 7.25
N ALA A 53 -14.19 -11.91 6.84
CA ALA A 53 -13.23 -12.68 6.06
C ALA A 53 -12.88 -12.00 4.72
N ALA A 54 -13.88 -11.43 4.03
CA ALA A 54 -13.66 -10.68 2.80
C ALA A 54 -12.92 -9.36 3.05
N LYS A 55 -13.31 -8.62 4.10
CA LYS A 55 -12.68 -7.36 4.47
C LYS A 55 -11.21 -7.54 4.83
N ASN A 56 -10.87 -8.56 5.61
CA ASN A 56 -9.51 -8.80 6.12
C ASN A 56 -8.48 -9.06 5.00
N GLN A 57 -8.91 -9.64 3.88
CA GLN A 57 -8.03 -9.92 2.74
C GLN A 57 -8.10 -8.87 1.62
N ALA A 58 -8.90 -7.80 1.77
CA ALA A 58 -9.14 -6.82 0.72
C ALA A 58 -7.86 -6.18 0.17
N ALA A 59 -6.87 -5.94 1.04
CA ALA A 59 -5.57 -5.39 0.63
C ALA A 59 -4.72 -6.36 -0.20
N LEU A 60 -4.87 -7.68 0.02
CA LEU A 60 -4.11 -8.73 -0.66
C LEU A 60 -4.77 -9.19 -1.97
N ASN A 61 -6.09 -9.01 -2.09
CA ASN A 61 -6.88 -9.42 -3.25
C ASN A 61 -7.86 -8.30 -3.69
N PRO A 62 -7.36 -7.09 -3.99
CA PRO A 62 -8.20 -5.91 -4.14
C PRO A 62 -9.10 -5.97 -5.38
N THR A 63 -8.64 -6.58 -6.47
CA THR A 63 -9.39 -6.66 -7.74
C THR A 63 -10.56 -7.65 -7.71
N ASN A 64 -10.56 -8.58 -6.75
CA ASN A 64 -11.61 -9.60 -6.60
C ASN A 64 -12.38 -9.45 -5.28
N THR A 65 -12.29 -8.29 -4.63
CA THR A 65 -13.00 -7.97 -3.39
C THR A 65 -13.95 -6.82 -3.62
N ILE A 66 -15.24 -7.11 -3.61
CA ILE A 66 -16.32 -6.15 -3.86
C ILE A 66 -16.80 -5.58 -2.53
N PHE A 67 -16.91 -4.26 -2.49
CA PHE A 67 -17.51 -3.47 -1.42
C PHE A 67 -18.25 -2.29 -2.07
N ASP A 68 -19.03 -1.53 -1.29
CA ASP A 68 -19.89 -0.43 -1.78
C ASP A 68 -20.85 -0.83 -2.92
N ALA A 69 -21.18 -2.12 -3.04
CA ALA A 69 -21.94 -2.62 -4.18
C ALA A 69 -23.29 -1.90 -4.33
N GLN A 70 -23.93 -1.60 -3.19
CA GLN A 70 -25.21 -0.90 -3.11
C GLN A 70 -25.20 0.50 -3.74
N ARG A 71 -24.04 1.12 -4.01
CA ARG A 71 -23.96 2.39 -4.75
C ARG A 71 -24.44 2.26 -6.20
N LEU A 72 -24.41 1.05 -6.76
CA LEU A 72 -24.91 0.75 -8.11
C LEU A 72 -26.43 0.51 -8.15
N LEU A 73 -27.12 0.52 -7.01
CA LEU A 73 -28.53 0.12 -6.95
C LEU A 73 -29.43 1.08 -7.71
N GLY A 74 -30.11 0.55 -8.73
CA GLY A 74 -31.00 1.32 -9.60
C GLY A 74 -30.29 2.25 -10.59
N ARG A 75 -28.96 2.17 -10.70
CA ARG A 75 -28.17 3.00 -11.63
C ARG A 75 -27.83 2.25 -12.93
N LYS A 76 -27.68 3.03 -13.99
CA LYS A 76 -27.15 2.56 -15.28
C LYS A 76 -25.63 2.66 -15.26
N PHE A 77 -24.97 1.87 -16.10
CA PHE A 77 -23.52 1.89 -16.22
C PHE A 77 -22.99 3.29 -16.57
N ASP A 78 -23.65 3.99 -17.51
CA ASP A 78 -23.23 5.32 -17.99
C ASP A 78 -23.62 6.48 -17.06
N ASP A 79 -24.18 6.21 -15.87
CA ASP A 79 -24.50 7.25 -14.90
C ASP A 79 -23.21 7.98 -14.46
N PRO A 80 -23.16 9.33 -14.52
CA PRO A 80 -21.95 10.08 -14.17
C PRO A 80 -21.38 9.75 -12.78
N SER A 81 -22.24 9.47 -11.80
CA SER A 81 -21.79 9.10 -10.45
C SER A 81 -21.15 7.71 -10.41
N VAL A 82 -21.69 6.74 -11.18
CA VAL A 82 -21.09 5.40 -11.33
C VAL A 82 -19.72 5.52 -11.97
N GLN A 83 -19.59 6.36 -13.00
CA GLN A 83 -18.32 6.62 -13.67
C GLN A 83 -17.28 7.30 -12.78
N VAL A 84 -17.71 8.06 -11.78
CA VAL A 84 -16.82 8.64 -10.75
C VAL A 84 -16.41 7.56 -9.75
N ASP A 85 -17.37 6.80 -9.23
CA ASP A 85 -17.14 5.76 -8.22
C ASP A 85 -16.19 4.67 -8.72
N MET A 86 -16.36 4.24 -9.97
CA MET A 86 -15.49 3.25 -10.63
C MET A 86 -14.02 3.64 -10.69
N ARG A 87 -13.68 4.94 -10.60
CA ARG A 87 -12.27 5.38 -10.56
C ARG A 87 -11.60 5.13 -9.21
N SER A 88 -12.41 5.03 -8.16
CA SER A 88 -11.93 4.79 -6.79
C SER A 88 -11.88 3.30 -6.43
N TRP A 89 -12.65 2.47 -7.13
CA TRP A 89 -12.70 1.04 -6.82
C TRP A 89 -11.54 0.27 -7.43
N PRO A 90 -10.95 -0.68 -6.67
CA PRO A 90 -9.88 -1.53 -7.18
C PRO A 90 -10.37 -2.69 -8.05
N PHE A 91 -11.67 -3.00 -8.01
CA PHE A 91 -12.30 -4.07 -8.77
C PHE A 91 -12.95 -3.54 -10.05
N LYS A 92 -13.12 -4.43 -11.03
CA LYS A 92 -13.63 -4.05 -12.35
C LYS A 92 -15.15 -4.11 -12.40
N VAL A 93 -15.76 -3.03 -12.90
CA VAL A 93 -17.18 -2.98 -13.27
C VAL A 93 -17.29 -2.86 -14.79
N ILE A 94 -18.14 -3.67 -15.41
CA ILE A 94 -18.35 -3.72 -16.86
C ILE A 94 -19.79 -3.34 -17.23
N ASN A 95 -19.95 -2.87 -18.47
CA ASN A 95 -21.26 -2.61 -19.05
C ASN A 95 -21.84 -3.89 -19.63
N ASP A 96 -23.01 -4.30 -19.16
CA ASP A 96 -23.82 -5.36 -19.74
C ASP A 96 -25.19 -4.79 -20.11
N ASN A 97 -25.36 -4.43 -21.39
CA ASN A 97 -26.60 -3.86 -21.93
C ASN A 97 -27.11 -2.64 -21.15
N GLY A 98 -26.21 -1.75 -20.74
CA GLY A 98 -26.50 -0.55 -19.96
C GLY A 98 -26.57 -0.76 -18.44
N LYS A 99 -26.48 -2.01 -17.97
CA LYS A 99 -26.43 -2.34 -16.53
C LYS A 99 -25.00 -2.60 -16.09
N PRO A 100 -24.57 -2.09 -14.92
CA PRO A 100 -23.25 -2.39 -14.40
C PRO A 100 -23.20 -3.80 -13.81
N LYS A 101 -22.12 -4.54 -14.10
CA LYS A 101 -21.79 -5.85 -13.51
C LYS A 101 -20.38 -5.88 -12.96
N PHE A 102 -20.16 -6.60 -11.87
CA PHE A 102 -18.85 -6.80 -11.27
C PHE A 102 -18.13 -7.94 -11.95
N GLN A 103 -16.96 -7.68 -12.53
CA GLN A 103 -16.10 -8.69 -13.15
C GLN A 103 -14.99 -9.09 -12.18
N VAL A 104 -14.94 -10.37 -11.81
CA VAL A 104 -13.96 -10.94 -10.89
C VAL A 104 -13.37 -12.23 -11.45
N GLU A 105 -12.17 -12.59 -11.00
CA GLU A 105 -11.61 -13.93 -11.20
C GLU A 105 -12.04 -14.84 -10.05
N TYR A 106 -12.77 -15.90 -10.37
CA TYR A 106 -13.25 -16.88 -9.41
C TYR A 106 -13.02 -18.29 -9.95
N LYS A 107 -12.30 -19.13 -9.20
CA LYS A 107 -11.88 -20.48 -9.63
C LYS A 107 -11.12 -20.46 -10.98
N ARG A 108 -10.16 -19.54 -11.13
CA ARG A 108 -9.38 -19.31 -12.36
C ARG A 108 -10.21 -19.02 -13.62
N LYS A 109 -11.43 -18.52 -13.44
CA LYS A 109 -12.32 -18.12 -14.53
C LYS A 109 -12.84 -16.72 -14.28
N ILE A 110 -12.90 -15.93 -15.34
CA ILE A 110 -13.58 -14.64 -15.29
C ILE A 110 -15.08 -14.90 -15.13
N LYS A 111 -15.67 -14.30 -14.11
CA LYS A 111 -17.11 -14.29 -13.88
C LYS A 111 -17.62 -12.88 -13.72
N CYS A 112 -18.87 -12.68 -14.10
CA CYS A 112 -19.56 -11.41 -13.98
C CYS A 112 -20.78 -11.60 -13.09
N PHE A 113 -20.93 -10.77 -12.07
CA PHE A 113 -22.05 -10.80 -11.14
C PHE A 113 -22.87 -9.51 -11.27
N THR A 114 -24.20 -9.64 -11.21
CA THR A 114 -25.08 -8.48 -11.03
C THR A 114 -25.02 -7.97 -9.60
N LEU A 115 -25.58 -6.79 -9.36
CA LEU A 115 -25.71 -6.26 -8.02
C LEU A 115 -26.60 -7.14 -7.14
N GLU A 116 -27.71 -7.65 -7.67
CA GLU A 116 -28.63 -8.53 -6.95
C GLU A 116 -27.93 -9.83 -6.51
N GLU A 117 -27.02 -10.36 -7.33
CA GLU A 117 -26.21 -11.52 -6.96
C GLU A 117 -25.21 -11.20 -5.85
N ILE A 118 -24.62 -10.00 -5.82
CA ILE A 118 -23.72 -9.59 -4.72
C ILE A 118 -24.51 -9.35 -3.42
N ILE A 119 -25.66 -8.66 -3.52
CA ILE A 119 -26.54 -8.43 -2.36
C ILE A 119 -27.03 -9.77 -1.81
N SER A 120 -27.38 -10.74 -2.66
CA SER A 120 -27.83 -12.04 -2.18
C SER A 120 -26.74 -12.79 -1.41
N MET A 121 -25.47 -12.64 -1.76
CA MET A 121 -24.37 -13.21 -0.97
C MET A 121 -24.28 -12.56 0.43
N ILE A 122 -24.50 -11.25 0.54
CA ILE A 122 -24.54 -10.55 1.84
C ILE A 122 -25.75 -11.02 2.65
N LEU A 123 -26.92 -11.12 2.03
CA LEU A 123 -28.14 -11.62 2.68
C LEU A 123 -28.00 -13.07 3.11
N ALA A 124 -27.33 -13.92 2.33
CA ALA A 124 -27.00 -15.29 2.70
C ALA A 124 -26.19 -15.32 3.99
N LYS A 125 -25.15 -14.48 4.09
CA LYS A 125 -24.36 -14.37 5.31
C LYS A 125 -25.18 -13.92 6.51
N MET A 126 -26.11 -12.98 6.34
CA MET A 126 -26.99 -12.52 7.43
C MET A 126 -27.94 -13.64 7.88
N LYS A 127 -28.48 -14.40 6.92
CA LYS A 127 -29.28 -15.59 7.17
C LYS A 127 -28.48 -16.66 7.92
N ASP A 128 -27.28 -16.99 7.46
CA ASP A 128 -26.41 -18.00 8.08
C ASP A 128 -26.09 -17.65 9.54
N ILE A 129 -25.77 -16.37 9.82
CA ILE A 129 -25.55 -15.87 11.18
C ILE A 129 -26.79 -16.07 12.05
N ALA A 130 -27.98 -15.73 11.52
CA ALA A 130 -29.22 -15.87 12.25
C ALA A 130 -29.61 -17.34 12.48
N GLU A 131 -29.50 -18.20 11.47
CA GLU A 131 -29.81 -19.62 11.57
C GLU A 131 -28.88 -20.33 12.56
N ALA A 132 -27.59 -19.97 12.56
CA ALA A 132 -26.63 -20.48 13.53
C ALA A 132 -26.95 -20.07 14.97
N TYR A 133 -27.43 -18.84 15.18
CA TYR A 133 -27.81 -18.33 16.51
C TYR A 133 -29.13 -18.93 17.01
N VAL A 134 -30.12 -19.03 16.12
CA VAL A 134 -31.48 -19.49 16.45
C VAL A 134 -31.58 -21.02 16.49
N GLY A 135 -30.73 -21.74 15.76
CA GLY A 135 -30.70 -23.21 15.68
C GLY A 135 -31.76 -23.82 14.75
N GLU A 136 -32.41 -23.02 13.89
CA GLU A 136 -33.48 -23.44 12.99
C GLU A 136 -33.37 -22.71 11.64
N GLN A 137 -33.97 -23.26 10.58
CA GLN A 137 -34.03 -22.59 9.28
C GLN A 137 -34.98 -21.38 9.29
N ILE A 138 -34.57 -20.32 8.59
CA ILE A 138 -35.28 -19.04 8.51
C ILE A 138 -35.67 -18.78 7.06
N SER A 139 -36.96 -18.54 6.83
CA SER A 139 -37.49 -18.23 5.49
C SER A 139 -38.14 -16.86 5.41
N GLU A 140 -38.28 -16.12 6.50
CA GLU A 140 -39.01 -14.87 6.57
C GLU A 140 -38.07 -13.74 7.04
N ALA A 141 -38.00 -12.64 6.29
CA ALA A 141 -37.16 -11.51 6.64
C ALA A 141 -37.82 -10.16 6.36
N VAL A 142 -37.57 -9.19 7.23
CA VAL A 142 -37.83 -7.78 7.00
C VAL A 142 -36.50 -7.09 6.74
N ILE A 143 -36.38 -6.38 5.61
CA ILE A 143 -35.14 -5.70 5.21
C ILE A 143 -35.32 -4.19 5.39
N THR A 144 -34.40 -3.54 6.12
CA THR A 144 -34.36 -2.08 6.16
C THR A 144 -33.58 -1.54 4.97
N VAL A 145 -34.09 -0.48 4.36
CA VAL A 145 -33.45 0.26 3.26
C VAL A 145 -33.54 1.77 3.50
N PRO A 146 -32.76 2.60 2.81
CA PRO A 146 -32.96 4.05 2.81
C PRO A 146 -34.39 4.43 2.37
N ALA A 147 -34.99 5.43 3.00
CA ALA A 147 -36.38 5.85 2.76
C ALA A 147 -36.68 6.31 1.32
N TYR A 148 -35.63 6.60 0.55
CA TYR A 148 -35.68 7.15 -0.81
C TYR A 148 -35.54 6.12 -1.90
N PHE A 149 -35.57 4.83 -1.56
CA PHE A 149 -35.53 3.80 -2.57
C PHE A 149 -36.79 3.84 -3.42
N ASN A 150 -36.59 3.92 -4.73
CA ASN A 150 -37.68 3.80 -5.68
C ASN A 150 -38.10 2.33 -5.84
N TYR A 151 -39.21 2.11 -6.54
CA TYR A 151 -39.75 0.76 -6.75
C TYR A 151 -38.73 -0.22 -7.34
N SER A 152 -37.93 0.21 -8.33
CA SER A 152 -36.94 -0.65 -8.99
C SER A 152 -35.80 -1.06 -8.05
N GLN A 153 -35.37 -0.18 -7.16
CA GLN A 153 -34.33 -0.45 -6.16
C GLN A 153 -34.85 -1.43 -5.10
N CYS A 154 -36.07 -1.23 -4.61
CA CYS A 154 -36.73 -2.16 -3.71
C CYS A 154 -36.92 -3.54 -4.36
N GLN A 155 -37.29 -3.59 -5.65
CA GLN A 155 -37.47 -4.83 -6.38
C GLN A 155 -36.15 -5.61 -6.51
N ALA A 156 -35.04 -4.94 -6.82
CA ALA A 156 -33.72 -5.58 -6.89
C ALA A 156 -33.32 -6.26 -5.56
N ILE A 157 -33.65 -5.67 -4.42
CA ILE A 157 -33.43 -6.31 -3.10
C ILE A 157 -34.35 -7.50 -2.89
N LYS A 158 -35.62 -7.41 -3.29
CA LYS A 158 -36.54 -8.56 -3.23
C LYS A 158 -36.06 -9.72 -4.10
N ASP A 159 -35.57 -9.42 -5.30
CA ASP A 159 -34.99 -10.42 -6.20
C ASP A 159 -33.75 -11.07 -5.58
N ALA A 160 -32.91 -10.29 -4.89
CA ALA A 160 -31.80 -10.81 -4.11
C ALA A 160 -32.23 -11.74 -2.95
N CYS A 161 -33.35 -11.46 -2.29
CA CYS A 161 -33.90 -12.31 -1.23
C CYS A 161 -34.34 -13.69 -1.77
N VAL A 162 -34.91 -13.73 -2.98
CA VAL A 162 -35.34 -14.98 -3.62
C VAL A 162 -34.16 -15.95 -3.81
N PHE A 163 -32.97 -15.43 -4.17
CA PHE A 163 -31.77 -16.27 -4.35
C PHE A 163 -31.34 -17.02 -3.08
N VAL A 164 -31.71 -16.54 -1.90
CA VAL A 164 -31.33 -17.12 -0.60
C VAL A 164 -32.51 -17.78 0.13
N GLY A 165 -33.65 -17.92 -0.56
CA GLY A 165 -34.86 -18.49 0.02
C GLY A 165 -35.42 -17.68 1.18
N LEU A 166 -35.22 -16.36 1.17
CA LEU A 166 -35.87 -15.43 2.08
C LEU A 166 -37.10 -14.84 1.39
N ASN A 167 -38.25 -14.99 2.02
CA ASN A 167 -39.42 -14.19 1.73
C ASN A 167 -39.19 -12.81 2.35
N GLY A 168 -38.82 -11.84 1.50
CA GLY A 168 -38.72 -10.43 1.88
C GLY A 168 -40.11 -9.83 2.12
N LEU A 169 -40.77 -10.28 3.20
CA LEU A 169 -42.14 -9.95 3.58
C LEU A 169 -42.43 -8.46 3.49
N TYR A 170 -41.46 -7.66 3.95
CA TYR A 170 -41.64 -6.23 4.06
C TYR A 170 -40.29 -5.53 3.94
N ILE A 171 -40.25 -4.50 3.09
CA ILE A 171 -39.13 -3.54 3.03
C ILE A 171 -39.60 -2.32 3.80
N ILE A 172 -38.88 -1.97 4.86
CA ILE A 172 -39.17 -0.80 5.69
C ILE A 172 -38.03 0.20 5.55
N SER A 173 -38.32 1.50 5.67
CA SER A 173 -37.23 2.47 5.71
C SER A 173 -36.47 2.37 7.04
N GLY A 174 -35.15 2.53 7.02
CA GLY A 174 -34.34 2.50 8.24
C GLY A 174 -34.77 3.55 9.27
N SER A 175 -35.16 4.76 8.83
CA SER A 175 -35.66 5.80 9.72
C SER A 175 -37.04 5.47 10.32
N THR A 176 -37.93 4.83 9.56
CA THR A 176 -39.21 4.33 10.11
C THR A 176 -38.99 3.19 11.10
N ALA A 177 -38.09 2.25 10.78
CA ALA A 177 -37.75 1.14 11.67
C ALA A 177 -37.12 1.63 12.98
N ALA A 178 -36.29 2.68 12.93
CA ALA A 178 -35.75 3.31 14.12
C ALA A 178 -36.86 3.90 15.02
N GLY A 179 -37.93 4.46 14.45
CA GLY A 179 -39.08 4.93 15.22
C GLY A 179 -39.74 3.82 16.05
N LEU A 180 -39.85 2.60 15.50
CA LEU A 180 -40.40 1.43 16.21
C LEU A 180 -39.54 0.98 17.40
N ALA A 181 -38.28 1.41 17.48
CA ALA A 181 -37.38 1.07 18.58
C ALA A 181 -37.51 2.02 19.79
N ILE A 182 -38.17 3.17 19.64
CA ILE A 182 -38.13 4.25 20.65
C ILE A 182 -39.37 4.22 21.56
N GLU A 183 -40.58 3.99 21.02
CA GLU A 183 -41.83 4.04 21.81
C GLU A 183 -42.84 2.95 21.39
N GLU A 184 -43.73 2.56 22.30
CA GLU A 184 -44.89 1.71 22.01
C GLU A 184 -46.06 2.58 21.53
N GLY A 185 -46.67 2.27 20.38
CA GLY A 185 -47.84 3.00 19.89
C GLY A 185 -48.07 2.95 18.39
N VAL A 186 -48.94 3.84 17.91
CA VAL A 186 -49.25 4.02 16.48
C VAL A 186 -48.36 5.13 15.92
N PHE A 187 -47.58 4.80 14.89
CA PHE A 187 -46.69 5.73 14.22
C PHE A 187 -47.19 6.08 12.82
N GLU A 188 -47.24 7.37 12.50
CA GLU A 188 -47.51 7.87 11.16
C GLU A 188 -46.34 8.75 10.72
N VAL A 189 -45.59 8.28 9.72
CA VAL A 189 -44.50 9.08 9.12
C VAL A 189 -45.13 10.17 8.26
N LYS A 190 -45.01 11.43 8.70
CA LYS A 190 -45.58 12.59 7.99
C LYS A 190 -44.81 12.97 6.72
N SER A 191 -43.48 12.84 6.74
CA SER A 191 -42.60 13.08 5.61
C SER A 191 -41.25 12.41 5.81
N THR A 192 -40.48 12.28 4.74
CA THR A 192 -39.07 11.85 4.75
C THR A 192 -38.25 12.82 3.88
N ALA A 193 -36.91 12.78 3.98
CA ALA A 193 -35.82 13.71 3.62
C ALA A 193 -34.49 12.94 3.42
N GLY A 194 -33.84 12.86 2.25
CA GLY A 194 -32.56 12.13 2.16
C GLY A 194 -31.87 12.01 0.79
N ASP A 195 -30.55 11.79 0.83
CA ASP A 195 -29.68 11.44 -0.30
C ASP A 195 -29.11 10.04 -0.04
N ILE A 196 -29.45 9.08 -0.91
CA ILE A 196 -29.03 7.69 -0.75
C ILE A 196 -27.60 7.41 -1.19
N TYR A 197 -26.90 8.41 -1.73
CA TYR A 197 -25.55 8.27 -2.24
C TYR A 197 -24.51 9.03 -1.42
N LEU A 198 -24.94 9.83 -0.45
CA LEU A 198 -24.06 10.53 0.48
C LEU A 198 -23.82 9.69 1.73
N SER A 199 -22.56 9.37 2.00
CA SER A 199 -22.16 8.54 3.14
C SER A 199 -20.78 8.91 3.67
N GLY A 200 -20.35 8.28 4.76
CA GLY A 200 -18.98 8.44 5.29
C GLY A 200 -17.89 8.15 4.25
N GLU A 201 -18.16 7.21 3.34
CA GLU A 201 -17.25 6.81 2.25
C GLU A 201 -16.90 7.99 1.32
N ASP A 202 -17.82 8.94 1.12
CA ASP A 202 -17.54 10.14 0.31
C ASP A 202 -16.51 11.07 0.97
N PHE A 203 -16.52 11.13 2.29
CA PHE A 203 -15.54 11.88 3.06
C PHE A 203 -14.19 11.18 3.05
N ASP A 204 -14.18 9.85 3.24
CA ASP A 204 -12.97 9.04 3.19
C ASP A 204 -12.30 9.14 1.82
N LYS A 205 -13.07 9.03 0.73
CA LYS A 205 -12.57 9.21 -0.65
C LYS A 205 -11.93 10.59 -0.86
N ARG A 206 -12.57 11.67 -0.38
CA ARG A 206 -12.01 13.03 -0.50
C ARG A 206 -10.73 13.19 0.31
N MET A 207 -10.69 12.62 1.51
CA MET A 207 -9.52 12.66 2.39
C MET A 207 -8.34 11.89 1.78
N VAL A 208 -8.58 10.66 1.32
CA VAL A 208 -7.55 9.86 0.64
C VAL A 208 -7.06 10.55 -0.62
N ALA A 209 -7.96 11.09 -1.46
CA ALA A 209 -7.58 11.81 -2.67
C ALA A 209 -6.69 13.02 -2.36
N HIS A 210 -7.00 13.78 -1.30
CA HIS A 210 -6.18 14.89 -0.84
C HIS A 210 -4.78 14.43 -0.43
N PHE A 211 -4.68 13.41 0.44
CA PHE A 211 -3.38 12.91 0.90
C PHE A 211 -2.55 12.26 -0.21
N VAL A 212 -3.17 11.58 -1.16
CA VAL A 212 -2.48 11.06 -2.35
C VAL A 212 -1.88 12.21 -3.17
N GLN A 213 -2.63 13.29 -3.39
CA GLN A 213 -2.13 14.46 -4.11
C GLN A 213 -0.98 15.14 -3.35
N GLU A 214 -1.10 15.34 -2.05
CA GLU A 214 -0.03 15.92 -1.23
C GLU A 214 1.21 15.01 -1.22
N PHE A 215 1.04 13.69 -1.10
CA PHE A 215 2.14 12.74 -1.21
C PHE A 215 2.87 12.84 -2.55
N ILE A 216 2.13 12.94 -3.65
CA ILE A 216 2.72 13.10 -4.98
C ILE A 216 3.53 14.40 -5.05
N LYS A 217 2.98 15.51 -4.58
CA LYS A 217 3.68 16.82 -4.56
C LYS A 217 4.95 16.79 -3.72
N LEU A 218 4.91 16.17 -2.54
CA LEU A 218 6.07 16.09 -1.65
C LEU A 218 7.24 15.28 -2.24
N ASN A 219 6.93 14.30 -3.09
CA ASN A 219 7.91 13.41 -3.71
C ASN A 219 8.18 13.74 -5.18
N ASP A 220 7.72 14.89 -5.67
CA ASP A 220 7.75 15.25 -7.09
C ASP A 220 9.18 15.21 -7.65
N SER A 221 10.16 15.74 -6.90
CA SER A 221 11.59 15.69 -7.28
C SER A 221 12.12 14.26 -7.42
N LEU A 222 11.69 13.34 -6.56
CA LEU A 222 12.09 11.93 -6.66
C LEU A 222 11.48 11.28 -7.89
N PHE A 223 10.21 11.56 -8.20
CA PHE A 223 9.59 11.04 -9.40
C PHE A 223 10.27 11.57 -10.67
N TYR A 224 10.57 12.87 -10.76
CA TYR A 224 11.28 13.44 -11.91
C TYR A 224 12.71 12.91 -12.06
N SER A 225 13.42 12.62 -10.95
CA SER A 225 14.76 12.01 -11.03
C SER A 225 14.76 10.66 -11.77
N THR A 226 13.63 9.94 -11.80
CA THR A 226 13.52 8.70 -12.57
C THR A 226 13.54 8.95 -14.08
N LEU A 227 12.99 10.08 -14.56
CA LEU A 227 13.01 10.44 -15.98
C LEU A 227 14.41 10.83 -16.45
N GLU A 228 15.22 11.45 -15.59
CA GLU A 228 16.61 11.81 -15.92
C GLU A 228 17.43 10.58 -16.32
N THR A 229 17.17 9.43 -15.69
CA THR A 229 17.85 8.17 -16.02
C THR A 229 17.46 7.66 -17.41
N VAL A 230 16.19 7.81 -17.79
CA VAL A 230 15.66 7.44 -19.12
C VAL A 230 16.25 8.36 -20.19
N GLU A 231 16.30 9.67 -19.94
CA GLU A 231 16.92 10.64 -20.83
C GLU A 231 18.42 10.38 -21.02
N ARG A 232 19.14 9.98 -19.96
CA ARG A 232 20.54 9.57 -20.06
C ARG A 232 20.69 8.34 -20.96
N ALA A 233 19.86 7.31 -20.76
CA ALA A 233 19.90 6.11 -21.60
C ALA A 233 19.64 6.42 -23.09
N LEU A 234 18.68 7.29 -23.40
CA LEU A 234 18.41 7.73 -24.78
C LEU A 234 19.58 8.49 -25.39
N ARG A 235 20.22 9.39 -24.61
CA ARG A 235 21.42 10.14 -25.05
C ARG A 235 22.59 9.20 -25.33
N ASP A 236 22.85 8.27 -24.42
CA ASP A 236 23.95 7.31 -24.55
C ASP A 236 23.74 6.39 -25.76
N ALA A 237 22.48 5.97 -26.00
CA ALA A 237 22.09 5.20 -27.17
C ALA A 237 22.05 6.05 -28.47
N ARG A 238 22.12 7.38 -28.37
CA ARG A 238 21.92 8.33 -29.48
C ARG A 238 20.59 8.09 -30.22
N MET A 239 19.55 7.74 -29.48
CA MET A 239 18.22 7.44 -30.01
C MET A 239 17.23 8.53 -29.63
N ASP A 240 16.33 8.86 -30.55
CA ASP A 240 15.17 9.67 -30.23
C ASP A 240 14.09 8.81 -29.56
N LYS A 241 13.33 9.38 -28.62
CA LYS A 241 12.25 8.68 -27.91
C LYS A 241 11.17 8.11 -28.84
N THR A 242 10.97 8.69 -30.02
CA THR A 242 10.04 8.18 -31.04
C THR A 242 10.51 6.87 -31.68
N SER A 243 11.82 6.57 -31.61
CA SER A 243 12.42 5.35 -32.15
C SER A 243 12.27 4.15 -31.21
N ILE A 244 11.80 4.36 -29.98
CA ILE A 244 11.53 3.28 -29.03
C ILE A 244 10.23 2.61 -29.42
N HIS A 245 10.26 1.31 -29.69
CA HIS A 245 9.08 0.56 -30.15
C HIS A 245 8.19 0.15 -28.98
N GLU A 246 8.78 -0.33 -27.89
CA GLU A 246 8.07 -0.86 -26.73
C GLU A 246 8.77 -0.45 -25.44
N ILE A 247 7.99 -0.36 -24.35
CA ILE A 247 8.47 0.01 -23.02
C ILE A 247 8.03 -1.08 -22.05
N LEU A 248 9.01 -1.71 -21.39
CA LEU A 248 8.81 -2.80 -20.45
C LEU A 248 9.15 -2.34 -19.02
N PHE A 249 8.25 -2.59 -18.07
CA PHE A 249 8.42 -2.22 -16.65
C PHE A 249 8.84 -3.40 -15.77
N ILE A 250 10.09 -3.40 -15.33
CA ILE A 250 10.63 -4.43 -14.44
C ILE A 250 10.88 -3.83 -13.06
N GLY A 251 10.49 -4.54 -12.00
CA GLY A 251 10.71 -4.16 -10.60
C GLY A 251 9.46 -3.62 -9.91
N GLY A 252 9.27 -3.95 -8.64
CA GLY A 252 8.07 -3.62 -7.86
C GLY A 252 7.72 -2.13 -7.81
N SER A 253 8.72 -1.23 -7.75
CA SER A 253 8.51 0.23 -7.72
C SER A 253 7.85 0.78 -8.98
N THR A 254 7.98 0.10 -10.13
CA THR A 254 7.30 0.48 -11.38
C THR A 254 5.78 0.36 -11.31
N ARG A 255 5.23 -0.24 -10.24
CA ARG A 255 3.79 -0.30 -9.98
C ARG A 255 3.22 1.02 -9.47
N ILE A 256 4.06 1.99 -9.09
CA ILE A 256 3.61 3.30 -8.60
C ILE A 256 2.93 4.06 -9.75
N PRO A 257 1.63 4.40 -9.66
CA PRO A 257 0.88 4.98 -10.78
C PRO A 257 1.48 6.28 -11.33
N GLN A 258 2.03 7.12 -10.45
CA GLN A 258 2.66 8.38 -10.85
C GLN A 258 3.90 8.15 -11.75
N ILE A 259 4.71 7.12 -11.49
CA ILE A 259 5.86 6.75 -12.34
C ILE A 259 5.36 6.28 -13.70
N GLN A 260 4.33 5.42 -13.72
CA GLN A 260 3.76 4.93 -14.98
C GLN A 260 3.24 6.06 -15.84
N LYS A 261 2.52 7.00 -15.22
CA LYS A 261 1.96 8.17 -15.90
C LYS A 261 3.06 9.08 -16.45
N LEU A 262 4.08 9.41 -15.64
CA LEU A 262 5.20 10.25 -16.09
C LEU A 262 5.93 9.66 -17.30
N LEU A 263 6.15 8.34 -17.31
CA LEU A 263 6.77 7.66 -18.44
C LEU A 263 5.85 7.60 -19.68
N GLN A 264 4.56 7.34 -19.50
CA GLN A 264 3.59 7.43 -20.60
C GLN A 264 3.60 8.81 -21.24
N ASP A 265 3.52 9.86 -20.42
CA ASP A 265 3.53 11.25 -20.88
C ASP A 265 4.86 11.57 -21.59
N PHE A 266 5.99 11.10 -21.05
CA PHE A 266 7.31 11.26 -21.65
C PHE A 266 7.40 10.63 -23.05
N PHE A 267 6.83 9.43 -23.23
CA PHE A 267 6.77 8.69 -24.49
C PHE A 267 5.50 8.95 -25.31
N ASN A 268 4.92 10.15 -25.21
CA ASN A 268 3.83 10.63 -26.06
C ASN A 268 2.55 9.77 -25.99
N GLY A 269 2.24 9.23 -24.81
CA GLY A 269 1.06 8.40 -24.56
C GLY A 269 1.18 6.97 -25.07
N LYS A 270 2.40 6.50 -25.40
CA LYS A 270 2.64 5.11 -25.79
C LYS A 270 2.13 4.15 -24.70
N GLU A 271 1.37 3.15 -25.13
CA GLU A 271 0.84 2.13 -24.23
C GLU A 271 2.00 1.35 -23.60
N LEU A 272 1.99 1.25 -22.27
CA LEU A 272 3.02 0.53 -21.53
C LEU A 272 2.68 -0.96 -21.54
N MET A 273 3.65 -1.80 -21.85
CA MET A 273 3.44 -3.24 -21.80
C MET A 273 3.30 -3.69 -20.34
N LYS A 274 2.17 -4.32 -20.02
CA LYS A 274 1.97 -4.97 -18.71
C LYS A 274 2.89 -6.18 -18.60
N VAL A 275 3.77 -6.14 -17.60
CA VAL A 275 4.84 -7.12 -17.44
C VAL A 275 4.31 -8.38 -16.77
N ILE A 276 4.72 -9.52 -17.34
CA ILE A 276 4.93 -10.82 -16.69
C ILE A 276 5.46 -10.56 -15.28
N SER A 277 5.04 -11.31 -14.25
CA SER A 277 5.48 -11.13 -12.85
C SER A 277 6.93 -10.58 -12.77
N SER A 278 7.07 -9.31 -12.36
CA SER A 278 8.34 -8.56 -12.38
C SER A 278 9.47 -9.33 -11.69
N ASP A 279 9.10 -10.14 -10.71
CA ASP A 279 10.00 -10.92 -9.86
C ASP A 279 10.53 -12.17 -10.58
N GLU A 280 9.79 -12.67 -11.57
CA GLU A 280 10.15 -13.85 -12.37
C GLU A 280 10.81 -13.48 -13.70
N ALA A 281 10.51 -12.31 -14.28
CA ALA A 281 10.98 -11.92 -15.61
C ALA A 281 12.52 -11.89 -15.70
N ALA A 282 13.20 -11.33 -14.69
CA ALA A 282 14.65 -11.27 -14.65
C ALA A 282 15.29 -12.67 -14.54
N VAL A 283 14.72 -13.54 -13.69
CA VAL A 283 15.19 -14.91 -13.48
C VAL A 283 14.96 -15.76 -14.74
N TYR A 284 13.81 -15.57 -15.38
CA TYR A 284 13.48 -16.24 -16.64
C TYR A 284 14.49 -15.87 -17.74
N GLY A 285 14.76 -14.57 -17.93
CA GLY A 285 15.76 -14.10 -18.89
C GLY A 285 17.16 -14.67 -18.61
N ALA A 286 17.57 -14.72 -17.34
CA ALA A 286 18.84 -15.32 -16.94
C ALA A 286 18.90 -16.83 -17.23
N ALA A 287 17.81 -17.56 -16.98
CA ALA A 287 17.72 -19.00 -17.27
C ALA A 287 17.78 -19.30 -18.77
N VAL A 288 17.07 -18.51 -19.59
CA VAL A 288 17.15 -18.60 -21.06
C VAL A 288 18.57 -18.34 -21.55
N GLN A 289 19.23 -17.29 -21.04
CA GLN A 289 20.61 -16.99 -21.40
C GLN A 289 21.58 -18.10 -20.97
N ALA A 290 21.38 -18.70 -19.79
CA ALA A 290 22.18 -19.83 -19.31
C ALA A 290 21.99 -21.08 -20.20
N ALA A 291 20.77 -21.36 -20.65
CA ALA A 291 20.49 -22.46 -21.57
C ALA A 291 21.18 -22.27 -22.93
N ILE A 292 21.14 -21.06 -23.49
CA ILE A 292 21.84 -20.71 -24.72
C ILE A 292 23.36 -20.91 -24.56
N GLN A 293 23.94 -20.44 -23.45
CA GLN A 293 25.37 -20.61 -23.17
C GLN A 293 25.76 -22.08 -22.91
N ALA A 294 24.84 -22.88 -22.37
CA ALA A 294 25.01 -24.32 -22.21
C ALA A 294 24.87 -25.12 -23.53
N GLY A 295 24.51 -24.46 -24.63
CA GLY A 295 24.40 -25.07 -25.95
C GLY A 295 23.09 -25.82 -26.19
N ASP A 296 22.02 -25.46 -25.47
CA ASP A 296 20.67 -25.98 -25.71
C ASP A 296 20.19 -25.62 -27.13
N LYS A 297 19.47 -26.55 -27.78
CA LYS A 297 19.04 -26.48 -29.19
C LYS A 297 17.52 -26.54 -29.35
N SER A 298 16.77 -26.32 -28.27
CA SER A 298 15.31 -26.29 -28.29
C SER A 298 14.81 -25.22 -29.27
N GLU A 299 13.70 -25.47 -29.96
CA GLU A 299 13.15 -24.58 -31.01
C GLU A 299 12.79 -23.20 -30.45
N GLU A 300 12.39 -23.13 -29.18
CA GLU A 300 11.96 -21.93 -28.48
C GLU A 300 13.08 -20.90 -28.25
N ILE A 301 14.36 -21.32 -28.31
CA ILE A 301 15.53 -20.48 -28.04
C ILE A 301 16.42 -20.27 -29.27
N LYS A 302 16.19 -21.01 -30.37
CA LYS A 302 17.04 -21.00 -31.57
C LYS A 302 17.15 -19.62 -32.23
N ASP A 303 16.09 -18.84 -32.20
CA ASP A 303 16.02 -17.53 -32.88
C ASP A 303 16.27 -16.35 -31.92
N LEU A 304 16.66 -16.61 -30.67
CA LEU A 304 16.83 -15.58 -29.66
C LEU A 304 18.28 -15.06 -29.65
N LEU A 305 18.50 -13.89 -30.25
CA LEU A 305 19.81 -13.21 -30.25
C LEU A 305 19.81 -12.04 -29.27
N LEU A 306 20.57 -12.18 -28.17
CA LEU A 306 20.84 -11.08 -27.25
C LEU A 306 22.13 -10.34 -27.67
N LEU A 307 22.00 -9.06 -28.00
CA LEU A 307 23.13 -8.16 -28.19
C LEU A 307 23.30 -7.31 -26.92
N ASP A 308 24.18 -7.76 -26.02
CA ASP A 308 24.48 -7.01 -24.80
C ASP A 308 25.35 -5.79 -25.13
N VAL A 309 24.88 -4.62 -24.70
CA VAL A 309 25.56 -3.33 -24.86
C VAL A 309 26.22 -2.87 -23.56
N THR A 310 26.16 -3.67 -22.50
CA THR A 310 26.74 -3.35 -21.18
C THR A 310 28.15 -3.94 -21.11
N PRO A 311 29.21 -3.14 -21.32
CA PRO A 311 30.55 -3.70 -21.26
C PRO A 311 30.90 -4.03 -19.81
N ILE A 312 31.47 -5.22 -19.57
CA ILE A 312 32.00 -5.64 -18.27
C ILE A 312 32.95 -4.60 -17.64
N SER A 313 33.57 -3.75 -18.48
CA SER A 313 34.41 -2.64 -18.03
C SER A 313 33.66 -1.57 -17.22
N LEU A 314 32.35 -1.40 -17.43
CA LEU A 314 31.51 -0.48 -16.65
C LEU A 314 31.35 -0.99 -15.22
N TYR A 315 31.07 -2.28 -15.04
CA TYR A 315 30.99 -2.90 -13.71
C TYR A 315 32.30 -2.79 -12.94
N LYS A 316 33.45 -3.04 -13.60
CA LYS A 316 34.77 -2.88 -12.96
C LYS A 316 35.05 -1.44 -12.52
N LYS A 317 34.52 -0.45 -13.24
CA LYS A 317 34.68 0.97 -12.91
C LYS A 317 33.78 1.38 -11.74
N GLU A 318 32.53 0.93 -11.72
CA GLU A 318 31.59 1.18 -10.63
C GLU A 318 32.01 0.47 -9.33
N GLU A 319 32.46 -0.78 -9.42
CA GLU A 319 33.01 -1.54 -8.30
C GLU A 319 34.22 -0.83 -7.70
N LYS A 320 35.13 -0.33 -8.54
CA LYS A 320 36.28 0.46 -8.08
C LYS A 320 35.84 1.74 -7.35
N ILE A 321 34.85 2.47 -7.86
CA ILE A 321 34.34 3.69 -7.21
C ILE A 321 33.74 3.36 -5.83
N GLN A 322 33.02 2.24 -5.70
CA GLN A 322 32.46 1.80 -4.42
C GLN A 322 33.54 1.32 -3.45
N CYS A 323 34.52 0.54 -3.92
CA CYS A 323 35.67 0.12 -3.10
C CYS A 323 36.46 1.32 -2.59
N ASP A 324 36.83 2.27 -3.46
CA ASP A 324 37.53 3.50 -3.09
C ASP A 324 36.75 4.32 -2.06
N ARG A 325 35.41 4.38 -2.18
CA ARG A 325 34.52 5.07 -1.23
C ARG A 325 34.51 4.39 0.15
N ILE A 326 34.40 3.06 0.16
CA ILE A 326 34.42 2.25 1.40
C ILE A 326 35.78 2.39 2.09
N GLU A 327 36.88 2.37 1.33
CA GLU A 327 38.23 2.60 1.87
C GLU A 327 38.36 3.98 2.51
N ALA A 328 37.91 5.05 1.84
CA ALA A 328 37.95 6.41 2.38
C ALA A 328 37.10 6.53 3.67
N LYS A 329 35.93 5.90 3.72
CA LYS A 329 35.10 5.84 4.93
C LYS A 329 35.81 5.12 6.08
N ASN A 330 36.37 3.92 5.82
CA ASN A 330 37.06 3.12 6.83
C ASN A 330 38.29 3.84 7.39
N LEU A 331 39.02 4.59 6.56
CA LEU A 331 40.13 5.43 6.99
C LEU A 331 39.67 6.52 7.97
N LEU A 332 38.57 7.22 7.64
CA LEU A 332 38.01 8.24 8.51
C LEU A 332 37.49 7.66 9.84
N GLU A 333 36.78 6.53 9.81
CA GLU A 333 36.31 5.83 11.01
C GLU A 333 37.49 5.41 11.90
N SER A 334 38.49 4.76 11.31
CA SER A 334 39.69 4.32 12.04
C SER A 334 40.41 5.50 12.68
N TYR A 335 40.52 6.64 11.99
CA TYR A 335 41.11 7.85 12.55
C TYR A 335 40.30 8.38 13.73
N CYS A 336 38.96 8.44 13.61
CA CYS A 336 38.07 8.88 14.68
C CYS A 336 38.20 8.00 15.93
N PHE A 337 38.21 6.67 15.77
CA PHE A 337 38.36 5.73 16.88
C PHE A 337 39.73 5.84 17.56
N ASN A 338 40.81 5.89 16.78
CA ASN A 338 42.18 6.06 17.31
C ASN A 338 42.34 7.39 18.08
N MET A 339 41.71 8.46 17.59
CA MET A 339 41.74 9.75 18.29
C MET A 339 40.88 9.72 19.55
N MET A 340 39.70 9.09 19.53
CA MET A 340 38.87 8.89 20.73
C MET A 340 39.62 8.15 21.84
N GLU A 341 40.37 7.10 21.50
CA GLU A 341 41.19 6.37 22.47
C GLU A 341 42.26 7.27 23.10
N LYS A 342 43.02 8.00 22.28
CA LYS A 342 44.07 8.94 22.74
C LYS A 342 43.52 10.11 23.57
N ILE A 343 42.32 10.59 23.25
CA ILE A 343 41.69 11.71 23.95
C ILE A 343 41.05 11.26 25.26
N ASN A 344 40.59 10.01 25.38
CA ASN A 344 40.06 9.51 26.65
C ASN A 344 41.16 9.31 27.71
N ASP A 345 42.39 9.01 27.31
CA ASP A 345 43.54 8.86 28.22
C ASP A 345 44.13 10.20 28.70
N THR A 346 44.04 11.24 27.88
CA THR A 346 44.57 12.57 28.19
C THR A 346 43.40 13.49 28.53
N LYS A 347 43.20 13.87 29.80
CA LYS A 347 42.13 14.82 30.22
C LYS A 347 42.25 16.19 29.51
N SER A 348 41.89 16.27 28.23
CA SER A 348 42.20 17.37 27.32
C SER A 348 40.97 17.79 26.50
N ASP A 349 40.74 19.11 26.51
CA ASP A 349 39.90 19.96 25.64
C ASP A 349 38.55 19.40 25.13
N ASP A 350 37.45 19.86 25.74
CA ASP A 350 36.05 19.57 25.36
C ASP A 350 35.75 19.75 23.87
N LYS A 351 36.47 20.67 23.20
CA LYS A 351 36.24 21.03 21.79
C LYS A 351 36.64 19.93 20.80
N ILE A 352 37.66 19.12 21.13
CA ILE A 352 38.10 18.02 20.27
C ILE A 352 37.14 16.85 20.41
N ASN A 353 36.76 16.52 21.65
CA ASN A 353 35.75 15.52 21.96
C ASN A 353 34.42 15.80 21.25
N ILE A 354 33.98 17.06 21.23
CA ILE A 354 32.75 17.47 20.52
C ILE A 354 32.89 17.26 19.00
N ASN A 355 34.03 17.62 18.41
CA ASN A 355 34.21 17.51 16.96
C ASN A 355 34.36 16.05 16.50
N VAL A 356 35.11 15.22 17.23
CA VAL A 356 35.25 13.79 16.91
C VAL A 356 33.91 13.08 17.04
N LYS A 357 33.15 13.33 18.12
CA LYS A 357 31.79 12.77 18.28
C LYS A 357 30.83 13.22 17.19
N LYS A 358 30.80 14.52 16.86
CA LYS A 358 29.98 15.03 15.74
C LYS A 358 30.34 14.40 14.41
N THR A 359 31.62 14.14 14.15
CA THR A 359 32.05 13.47 12.93
C THR A 359 31.63 12.01 12.90
N ILE A 360 31.73 11.29 14.03
CA ILE A 360 31.22 9.91 14.16
C ILE A 360 29.71 9.86 13.92
N ASP A 361 28.93 10.71 14.59
CA ASP A 361 27.48 10.81 14.41
C ASP A 361 27.12 11.14 12.96
N ALA A 362 27.92 11.99 12.29
CA ALA A 362 27.74 12.33 10.89
C ALA A 362 28.10 11.17 9.95
N ILE A 363 29.09 10.33 10.27
CA ILE A 363 29.45 9.15 9.46
C ILE A 363 28.34 8.10 9.54
N GLU A 364 27.78 7.88 10.73
CA GLU A 364 26.68 6.93 10.93
C GLU A 364 25.40 7.33 10.18
N ASN A 365 25.16 8.64 10.03
CA ASN A 365 23.95 9.17 9.41
C ASN A 365 24.05 9.52 7.91
N ILE A 366 25.21 9.29 7.26
CA ILE A 366 25.38 9.62 5.84
C ILE A 366 25.53 8.34 5.01
N LEU A 367 24.44 7.94 4.35
CA LEU A 367 24.40 6.75 3.49
C LEU A 367 25.04 6.99 2.10
N TYR A 368 25.07 8.25 1.64
CA TYR A 368 25.33 8.61 0.23
C TYR A 368 26.55 9.53 0.00
N ALA A 369 27.44 9.71 1.00
CA ALA A 369 28.62 10.56 0.81
C ALA A 369 29.58 10.02 -0.24
N THR A 370 30.22 10.93 -1.00
CA THR A 370 31.25 10.60 -1.98
C THR A 370 32.61 10.37 -1.34
N LYS A 371 33.55 9.80 -2.10
CA LYS A 371 34.95 9.62 -1.67
C LYS A 371 35.57 10.96 -1.24
N GLU A 372 35.38 11.99 -2.06
CA GLU A 372 35.95 13.32 -1.84
C GLU A 372 35.43 13.96 -0.56
N GLU A 373 34.17 13.72 -0.21
CA GLU A 373 33.57 14.20 1.03
C GLU A 373 34.18 13.53 2.27
N PHE A 374 34.41 12.20 2.22
CA PHE A 374 35.12 11.49 3.30
C PHE A 374 36.56 11.97 3.46
N GLU A 375 37.29 12.14 2.35
CA GLU A 375 38.67 12.65 2.37
C GLU A 375 38.76 14.12 2.83
N CYS A 376 37.75 14.95 2.50
CA CYS A 376 37.67 16.32 2.97
C CYS A 376 37.50 16.35 4.50
N LYS A 377 36.53 15.59 5.03
CA LYS A 377 36.30 15.48 6.47
C LYS A 377 37.50 14.93 7.22
N LEU A 378 38.21 13.95 6.64
CA LEU A 378 39.43 13.41 7.23
C LEU A 378 40.49 14.51 7.38
N ARG A 379 40.76 15.28 6.32
CA ARG A 379 41.73 16.39 6.36
C ARG A 379 41.36 17.48 7.37
N GLU A 380 40.08 17.82 7.46
CA GLU A 380 39.57 18.77 8.45
C GLU A 380 39.84 18.26 9.87
N LEU A 381 39.51 16.99 10.14
CA LEU A 381 39.69 16.37 11.43
C LEU A 381 41.17 16.22 11.81
N GLU A 382 42.02 15.83 10.86
CA GLU A 382 43.47 15.76 11.02
C GLU A 382 44.08 17.11 11.39
N THR A 383 43.61 18.19 10.76
CA THR A 383 44.07 19.55 11.06
C THR A 383 43.72 19.95 12.49
N ILE A 384 42.46 19.70 12.91
CA ILE A 384 41.98 20.00 14.27
C ILE A 384 42.76 19.17 15.30
N CYS A 385 42.91 17.87 15.04
CA CYS A 385 43.58 16.93 15.95
C CYS A 385 45.08 17.20 16.07
N SER A 386 45.77 17.55 14.97
CA SER A 386 47.20 17.87 14.99
C SER A 386 47.49 19.13 15.81
N LEU A 387 46.67 20.18 15.65
CA LEU A 387 46.79 21.42 16.43
C LEU A 387 46.58 21.16 17.94
N ALA A 388 45.69 20.24 18.27
CA ALA A 388 45.44 19.83 19.65
C ALA A 388 46.58 18.99 20.24
N MET A 389 47.03 17.95 19.53
CA MET A 389 48.12 17.08 19.98
C MET A 389 49.41 17.87 20.22
N MET A 390 49.72 18.85 19.35
CA MET A 390 50.87 19.73 19.55
C MET A 390 50.81 20.52 20.86
N LYS A 391 49.61 20.93 21.31
CA LYS A 391 49.43 21.57 22.62
C LYS A 391 49.61 20.56 23.76
N ILE A 392 49.08 19.35 23.63
CA ILE A 392 49.19 18.31 24.66
C ILE A 392 50.67 17.96 24.91
N TYR A 393 51.43 17.64 23.85
CA TYR A 393 52.85 17.31 23.96
C TYR A 393 53.71 18.45 24.52
N HIS A 394 53.40 19.71 24.17
CA HIS A 394 54.10 20.86 24.77
C HIS A 394 53.78 21.05 26.26
N THR A 395 52.62 20.61 26.71
CA THR A 395 52.20 20.71 28.12
C THR A 395 52.83 19.59 28.95
N GLU A 396 52.89 18.37 28.41
CA GLU A 396 53.59 17.24 29.05
C GLU A 396 55.09 17.52 29.22
N ASP A 397 55.79 17.98 28.17
CA ASP A 397 57.23 18.32 28.24
C ASP A 397 57.52 19.47 29.24
N ARG A 398 56.58 20.41 29.40
CA ARG A 398 56.67 21.44 30.47
C ARG A 398 56.50 20.83 31.86
N THR A 399 55.57 19.90 32.03
CA THR A 399 55.28 19.27 33.31
C THR A 399 56.42 18.35 33.75
N GLU A 400 57.04 17.63 32.81
CA GLU A 400 58.22 16.80 33.04
C GLU A 400 59.45 17.63 33.40
N LYS A 401 59.67 18.79 32.74
CA LYS A 401 60.75 19.72 33.09
C LYS A 401 60.56 20.35 34.48
N ILE A 402 59.31 20.65 34.87
CA ILE A 402 59.00 21.18 36.20
C ILE A 402 59.14 20.10 37.28
N SER A 403 58.71 18.86 37.03
CA SER A 403 58.87 17.77 38.01
C SER A 403 60.35 17.44 38.25
N LYS A 404 61.16 17.50 37.19
CA LYS A 404 62.61 17.30 37.28
C LYS A 404 63.32 18.44 38.02
N ALA A 405 62.93 19.70 37.79
CA ALA A 405 63.45 20.83 38.54
C ALA A 405 63.09 20.75 40.03
N LEU A 406 61.87 20.30 40.37
CA LEU A 406 61.43 20.09 41.75
C LEU A 406 62.12 18.88 42.42
N SER A 407 62.49 17.84 41.69
CA SER A 407 63.27 16.71 42.25
C SER A 407 64.73 17.07 42.51
N ASP A 408 65.30 17.95 41.68
CA ASP A 408 66.68 18.41 41.83
C ASP A 408 66.82 19.38 43.02
N ASP A 409 65.81 20.19 43.35
CA ASP A 409 65.78 21.05 44.54
C ASP A 409 65.62 20.26 45.87
N ILE A 410 65.06 19.05 45.85
CA ILE A 410 64.85 18.22 47.06
C ILE A 410 66.09 17.38 47.40
N THR A 411 67.03 17.22 46.47
CA THR A 411 68.26 16.41 46.66
C THR A 411 69.53 17.24 46.90
N GLY A 412 69.39 18.56 47.02
CA GLY A 412 70.47 19.50 47.31
C GLY A 412 70.43 20.08 48.73
N GLU A 413 70.56 19.24 49.76
CA GLU A 413 71.04 19.62 51.10
C GLU A 413 72.11 18.64 51.59
#